data_AF-A0A8T2LSM7-F1
#
_entry.id   AF-A0A8T2LSM7-F1
#
_cell.length_a   1.000
_cell.length_b   1.000
_cell.length_c   1.000
_cell.angle_alpha   90.00
_cell.angle_beta   90.00
_cell.angle_gamma   90.00
#
_symmetry.space_group_name_H-M   'P 1'
#
loop_
_entity.id
_entity.type
_entity.pdbx_description
1 polymer ?
#
loop_
_entity_poly.entity_id
_entity_poly.type
_entity_poly.pdbx_seq_one_letter_code
_entity_poly.pdbx_strand_id
1 'polypeptide(L)'
;MYLGAASDNKASTALCFFLQSVEKYGVPNRVRADQGCENVDIASWMFTVRGCGRGSFMSGKSVHNQRIERLWRDLCTYYDVLHSLEEEGLLDPADSIHLFAVHYVFLPRLQADLENFSAAWENHPLRTEQNLTPNQLWEMGCIQNPIPPPPDFSEGLFDIEIESQQAEVNAGIVLPSVACPLNSEGLEELAQLINPSGPSQDHGRDIYISVLNYVLHENTV
;
A
#
# COMPACT_ATOMS: atom_id res chain seq x y z
N MET A 1 -7.38 -5.64 9.93
CA MET A 1 -7.31 -4.82 8.72
C MET A 1 -5.89 -4.86 8.21
N TYR A 2 -5.69 -4.88 6.89
CA TYR A 2 -4.37 -4.83 6.28
C TYR A 2 -4.24 -3.56 5.45
N LEU A 3 -3.19 -2.77 5.68
CA LEU A 3 -2.85 -1.57 4.94
C LEU A 3 -1.35 -1.59 4.62
N GLY A 4 -1.00 -1.36 3.36
CA GLY A 4 0.38 -1.30 2.89
C GLY A 4 0.54 -0.20 1.85
N ALA A 5 1.69 0.49 1.89
CA ALA A 5 2.06 1.52 0.92
C ALA A 5 3.12 0.99 -0.05
N ALA A 6 3.00 1.37 -1.32
CA ALA A 6 3.98 1.05 -2.35
C ALA A 6 4.28 2.28 -3.22
N SER A 7 5.43 2.27 -3.87
CA SER A 7 5.89 3.29 -4.83
C SER A 7 5.48 2.99 -6.29
N ASP A 8 4.77 1.89 -6.52
CA ASP A 8 4.23 1.53 -7.84
C ASP A 8 2.80 1.01 -7.72
N ASN A 9 2.14 0.87 -8.87
CA ASN A 9 0.78 0.37 -8.99
C ASN A 9 0.70 -0.96 -9.74
N LYS A 10 1.75 -1.79 -9.67
CA LYS A 10 1.77 -3.08 -10.36
C LYS A 10 0.77 -4.04 -9.73
N ALA A 11 0.14 -4.86 -10.56
CA ALA A 11 -0.77 -5.90 -10.10
C ALA A 11 -0.07 -6.92 -9.18
N SER A 12 1.20 -7.22 -9.44
CA SER A 12 2.04 -8.07 -8.58
C SER A 12 2.23 -7.49 -7.17
N THR A 13 2.39 -6.17 -7.07
CA THR A 13 2.56 -5.47 -5.79
C THR A 13 1.26 -5.51 -4.98
N ALA A 14 0.12 -5.24 -5.62
CA ALA A 14 -1.18 -5.37 -4.99
C ALA A 14 -1.49 -6.81 -4.56
N LEU A 15 -1.14 -7.80 -5.40
CA LEU A 15 -1.25 -9.22 -5.06
C LEU A 15 -0.38 -9.57 -3.85
N CYS A 16 0.86 -9.08 -3.77
CA CYS A 16 1.73 -9.31 -2.62
C CYS A 16 1.08 -8.84 -1.30
N PHE A 17 0.55 -7.62 -1.25
CA PHE A 17 -0.19 -7.13 -0.09
C PHE A 17 -1.44 -7.97 0.22
N PHE A 18 -2.16 -8.39 -0.82
CA PHE A 18 -3.31 -9.27 -0.66
C PHE A 18 -2.91 -10.61 -0.03
N LEU A 19 -1.83 -11.24 -0.49
CA LEU A 19 -1.34 -12.53 0.02
C LEU A 19 -0.83 -12.42 1.46
N GLN A 20 -0.14 -11.33 1.83
CA GLN A 20 0.23 -11.05 3.22
C GLN A 20 -1.01 -10.91 4.12
N SER A 21 -2.09 -10.32 3.61
CA SER A 21 -3.35 -10.25 4.34
C SER A 21 -4.02 -11.63 4.49
N VAL A 22 -3.91 -12.49 3.47
CA VAL A 22 -4.41 -13.87 3.47
C VAL A 22 -3.65 -14.74 4.47
N GLU A 23 -2.34 -14.56 4.58
CA GLU A 23 -1.53 -15.24 5.60
C GLU A 23 -1.99 -14.88 7.02
N LYS A 24 -2.31 -13.60 7.26
CA LYS A 24 -2.74 -13.10 8.57
C LYS A 24 -4.17 -13.46 8.94
N TYR A 25 -5.10 -13.41 7.97
CA TYR A 25 -6.55 -13.48 8.25
C TYR A 25 -7.26 -14.67 7.59
N GLY A 26 -6.54 -15.47 6.80
CA GLY A 26 -7.09 -16.55 5.99
C GLY A 26 -7.67 -16.08 4.66
N VAL A 27 -8.00 -17.05 3.81
CA VAL A 27 -8.49 -16.77 2.44
C VAL A 27 -9.92 -16.20 2.51
N PRO A 28 -10.21 -15.04 1.92
CA PRO A 28 -11.58 -14.51 1.89
C PRO A 28 -12.50 -15.36 1.02
N ASN A 29 -13.81 -15.33 1.30
CA ASN A 29 -14.80 -15.96 0.42
C ASN A 29 -15.07 -15.14 -0.84
N ARG A 30 -15.02 -13.81 -0.71
CA ARG A 30 -15.23 -12.86 -1.81
C ARG A 30 -14.35 -11.64 -1.60
N VAL A 31 -13.84 -11.09 -2.70
CA VAL A 31 -13.12 -9.80 -2.74
C VAL A 31 -13.93 -8.82 -3.57
N ARG A 32 -13.97 -7.56 -3.13
CA ARG A 32 -14.51 -6.45 -3.91
C ARG A 32 -13.39 -5.45 -4.15
N ALA A 33 -13.22 -5.04 -5.39
CA ALA A 33 -12.32 -3.95 -5.77
C ALA A 33 -12.99 -3.06 -6.82
N ASP A 34 -12.36 -1.95 -7.17
CA ASP A 34 -12.77 -1.16 -8.33
C ASP A 34 -12.28 -1.79 -9.65
N GLN A 35 -12.46 -1.04 -10.75
CA GLN A 35 -12.01 -1.42 -12.09
C GLN A 35 -10.60 -0.87 -12.33
N GLY A 36 -9.63 -1.37 -11.56
CA GLY A 36 -8.21 -1.02 -11.67
C GLY A 36 -7.36 -2.16 -12.23
N CYS A 37 -6.35 -1.83 -13.04
CA CYS A 37 -5.41 -2.82 -13.59
C CYS A 37 -4.56 -3.47 -12.49
N GLU A 38 -4.34 -2.77 -11.38
CA GLU A 38 -3.64 -3.27 -10.20
C GLU A 38 -4.38 -4.44 -9.52
N ASN A 39 -5.68 -4.59 -9.74
CA ASN A 39 -6.47 -5.64 -9.10
C ASN A 39 -6.59 -6.94 -9.93
N VAL A 40 -6.01 -6.97 -11.14
CA VAL A 40 -6.14 -8.09 -12.08
C VAL A 40 -5.56 -9.39 -11.51
N ASP A 41 -4.40 -9.32 -10.87
CA ASP A 41 -3.74 -10.49 -10.31
C ASP A 41 -4.49 -11.03 -9.08
N ILE A 42 -5.07 -10.15 -8.26
CA ILE A 42 -5.96 -10.53 -7.14
C ILE A 42 -7.22 -11.24 -7.66
N ALA A 43 -7.83 -10.71 -8.73
CA ALA A 43 -9.00 -11.33 -9.34
C ALA A 43 -8.67 -12.74 -9.87
N SER A 44 -7.57 -12.86 -10.59
CA SER A 44 -7.08 -14.14 -11.13
C SER A 44 -6.80 -15.14 -10.01
N TRP A 45 -6.09 -14.73 -8.97
CA TRP A 45 -5.82 -15.57 -7.79
C TRP A 45 -7.12 -16.03 -7.13
N MET A 46 -8.08 -15.12 -6.91
CA MET A 46 -9.37 -15.46 -6.29
C MET A 46 -10.19 -16.43 -7.15
N PHE A 47 -10.12 -16.35 -8.48
CA PHE A 47 -10.76 -17.32 -9.37
C PHE A 47 -10.10 -18.69 -9.30
N THR A 48 -8.77 -18.75 -9.19
CA THR A 48 -8.04 -20.01 -9.03
C THR A 48 -8.37 -20.67 -7.68
N VAL A 49 -8.37 -19.92 -6.59
CA VAL A 49 -8.51 -20.49 -5.23
C VAL A 49 -9.97 -20.74 -4.83
N ARG A 50 -10.90 -19.85 -5.22
CA ARG A 50 -12.33 -19.96 -4.85
C ARG A 50 -13.24 -20.40 -5.99
N GLY A 51 -12.71 -20.50 -7.21
CA GLY A 51 -13.44 -20.90 -8.41
C GLY A 51 -14.20 -19.74 -9.11
N CYS A 52 -14.42 -19.91 -10.41
CA CYS A 52 -15.16 -18.97 -11.25
C CYS A 52 -16.69 -19.04 -11.03
N GLY A 53 -17.42 -17.98 -11.42
CA GLY A 53 -18.89 -17.99 -11.51
C GLY A 53 -19.66 -17.85 -10.19
N ARG A 54 -18.98 -17.67 -9.05
CA ARG A 54 -19.60 -17.59 -7.70
C ARG A 54 -19.63 -16.18 -7.11
N GLY A 55 -19.09 -15.21 -7.84
CA GLY A 55 -18.80 -13.87 -7.33
C GLY A 55 -17.61 -13.82 -6.37
N SER A 56 -16.60 -14.68 -6.58
CA SER A 56 -15.35 -14.73 -5.79
C SER A 56 -14.57 -13.42 -5.86
N PHE A 57 -14.64 -12.73 -7.00
CA PHE A 57 -14.17 -11.36 -7.16
C PHE A 57 -15.29 -10.51 -7.78
N MET A 58 -15.51 -9.33 -7.24
CA MET A 58 -16.53 -8.38 -7.68
C MET A 58 -15.86 -7.04 -8.00
N SER A 59 -15.84 -6.67 -9.27
CA SER A 59 -15.41 -5.33 -9.68
C SER A 59 -16.61 -4.40 -9.80
N GLY A 60 -16.44 -3.13 -9.41
CA GLY A 60 -17.49 -2.11 -9.53
C GLY A 60 -16.93 -0.69 -9.56
N LYS A 61 -17.80 0.31 -9.64
CA LYS A 61 -17.36 1.72 -9.62
C LYS A 61 -16.74 2.09 -8.27
N SER A 62 -15.65 2.84 -8.29
CA SER A 62 -14.90 3.33 -7.11
C SER A 62 -15.79 3.99 -6.06
N VAL A 63 -16.83 4.74 -6.48
CA VAL A 63 -17.81 5.41 -5.59
C VAL A 63 -18.54 4.48 -4.61
N HIS A 64 -18.48 3.16 -4.81
CA HIS A 64 -19.05 2.18 -3.88
C HIS A 64 -18.04 1.68 -2.83
N ASN A 65 -16.76 2.02 -2.98
CA ASN A 65 -15.67 1.73 -2.04
C ASN A 65 -15.58 2.83 -0.97
N GLN A 66 -16.73 3.37 -0.54
CA GLN A 66 -16.87 4.49 0.40
C GLN A 66 -16.00 4.37 1.66
N ARG A 67 -15.80 3.13 2.16
CA ARG A 67 -15.00 2.88 3.38
C ARG A 67 -13.52 3.21 3.17
N ILE A 68 -12.93 2.81 2.03
CA ILE A 68 -11.53 3.15 1.73
C ILE A 68 -11.40 4.62 1.32
N GLU A 69 -12.37 5.17 0.59
CA GLU A 69 -12.39 6.59 0.23
C GLU A 69 -12.48 7.52 1.45
N ARG A 70 -13.14 7.08 2.53
CA ARG A 70 -13.17 7.83 3.80
C ARG A 70 -11.80 7.77 4.48
N LEU A 71 -11.16 6.60 4.51
CA LEU A 71 -9.80 6.43 5.05
C LEU A 71 -8.81 7.37 4.37
N TRP A 72 -8.85 7.44 3.03
CA TRP A 72 -7.97 8.33 2.27
C TRP A 72 -8.09 9.81 2.65
N ARG A 73 -9.27 10.25 3.14
CA ARG A 73 -9.42 11.63 3.63
C ARG A 73 -8.69 11.89 4.93
N ASP A 74 -8.58 10.88 5.79
CA ASP A 74 -7.86 11.01 7.05
C ASP A 74 -6.33 10.99 6.82
N LEU A 75 -5.87 10.56 5.64
CA LEU A 75 -4.48 10.60 5.17
C LEU A 75 -4.17 11.81 4.25
N CYS A 76 -5.09 12.76 4.10
CA CYS A 76 -4.95 13.93 3.21
C CYS A 76 -3.71 14.78 3.48
N THR A 77 -3.11 14.72 4.67
CA THR A 77 -1.94 15.53 5.03
C THR A 77 -0.76 15.32 4.06
N TYR A 78 -0.51 14.08 3.60
CA TYR A 78 0.57 13.82 2.64
C TYR A 78 0.30 14.42 1.26
N TYR A 79 -0.96 14.38 0.84
CA TYR A 79 -1.40 15.01 -0.41
C TYR A 79 -1.16 16.52 -0.35
N ASP A 80 -1.59 17.16 0.75
CA ASP A 80 -1.45 18.61 0.94
C ASP A 80 0.04 19.03 0.97
N VAL A 81 0.90 18.28 1.65
CA VAL A 81 2.34 18.57 1.73
C VAL A 81 3.01 18.43 0.36
N LEU A 82 2.76 17.34 -0.37
CA LEU A 82 3.38 17.12 -1.69
C LEU A 82 2.89 18.15 -2.71
N HIS A 83 1.60 18.50 -2.71
CA HIS A 83 1.09 19.57 -3.57
C HIS A 83 1.68 20.93 -3.21
N SER A 84 1.86 21.25 -1.92
CA SER A 84 2.52 22.50 -1.53
C SER A 84 3.96 22.58 -2.06
N LEU A 85 4.69 21.47 -2.05
CA LEU A 85 6.05 21.39 -2.59
C LEU A 85 6.07 21.59 -4.11
N GLU A 86 5.09 21.04 -4.82
CA GLU A 86 4.93 21.21 -6.26
C GLU A 86 4.59 22.66 -6.62
N GLU A 87 3.61 23.26 -5.94
CA GLU A 87 3.19 24.65 -6.15
C GLU A 87 4.32 25.66 -5.89
N GLU A 88 5.18 25.37 -4.92
CA GLU A 88 6.34 26.19 -4.60
C GLU A 88 7.56 25.92 -5.50
N GLY A 89 7.48 24.94 -6.41
CA GLY A 89 8.57 24.58 -7.32
C GLY A 89 9.74 23.84 -6.65
N LEU A 90 9.49 23.24 -5.47
CA LEU A 90 10.46 22.42 -4.73
C LEU A 90 10.34 20.92 -5.03
N LEU A 91 9.25 20.51 -5.67
CA LEU A 91 9.01 19.16 -6.17
C LEU A 91 8.68 19.24 -7.65
N ASP A 92 9.46 18.57 -8.49
CA ASP A 92 9.12 18.31 -9.89
C ASP A 92 8.69 16.82 -10.04
N PRO A 93 7.40 16.52 -10.24
CA PRO A 93 6.92 15.15 -10.44
C PRO A 93 7.46 14.48 -11.72
N ALA A 94 8.03 15.25 -12.65
CA ALA A 94 8.67 14.71 -13.85
C ALA A 94 10.15 14.34 -13.63
N ASP A 95 10.75 14.74 -12.52
CA ASP A 95 12.16 14.47 -12.20
C ASP A 95 12.31 13.22 -11.31
N SER A 96 13.07 12.24 -11.78
CA SER A 96 13.31 10.98 -11.06
C SER A 96 14.06 11.14 -9.73
N ILE A 97 14.92 12.15 -9.59
CA ILE A 97 15.63 12.44 -8.32
C ILE A 97 14.65 12.95 -7.29
N HIS A 98 13.74 13.84 -7.71
CA HIS A 98 12.67 14.33 -6.85
C HIS A 98 11.73 13.21 -6.42
N LEU A 99 11.29 12.36 -7.36
CA LEU A 99 10.47 11.19 -7.04
C LEU A 99 11.19 10.21 -6.10
N PHE A 100 12.51 10.00 -6.28
CA PHE A 100 13.30 9.18 -5.38
C PHE A 100 13.31 9.77 -3.96
N ALA A 101 13.58 11.07 -3.82
CA ALA A 101 13.59 11.75 -2.53
C ALA A 101 12.21 11.70 -1.85
N VAL A 102 11.14 11.85 -2.63
CA VAL A 102 9.75 11.70 -2.14
C VAL A 102 9.54 10.27 -1.61
N HIS A 103 9.87 9.24 -2.39
CA HIS A 103 9.71 7.85 -1.96
C HIS A 103 10.56 7.53 -0.74
N TYR A 104 11.81 7.98 -0.70
CA TYR A 104 12.70 7.74 0.43
C TYR A 104 12.15 8.31 1.75
N VAL A 105 11.53 9.49 1.71
CA VAL A 105 11.05 10.18 2.92
C VAL A 105 9.60 9.83 3.27
N PHE A 106 8.69 9.98 2.31
CA PHE A 106 7.25 9.93 2.60
C PHE A 106 6.69 8.51 2.58
N LEU A 107 7.28 7.58 1.84
CA LEU A 107 6.81 6.19 1.82
C LEU A 107 6.93 5.50 3.20
N PRO A 108 8.08 5.52 3.90
CA PRO A 108 8.17 4.90 5.23
C PRO A 108 7.34 5.62 6.28
N ARG A 109 7.16 6.95 6.16
CA ARG A 109 6.27 7.72 7.04
C ARG A 109 4.80 7.33 6.86
N LEU A 110 4.34 7.27 5.61
CA LEU A 110 3.00 6.83 5.27
C LEU A 110 2.76 5.41 5.77
N GLN A 111 3.71 4.50 5.56
CA GLN A 111 3.60 3.12 6.05
C GLN A 111 3.45 3.07 7.58
N ALA A 112 4.25 3.83 8.33
CA ALA A 112 4.13 3.92 9.79
C ALA A 112 2.76 4.47 10.24
N ASP A 113 2.23 5.48 9.55
CA ASP A 113 0.90 6.03 9.85
C ASP A 113 -0.23 5.03 9.52
N LEU A 114 -0.09 4.26 8.43
CA LEU A 114 -1.04 3.18 8.10
C LEU A 114 -1.02 2.06 9.14
N GLU A 115 0.14 1.72 9.70
CA GLU A 115 0.29 0.76 10.79
C GLU A 115 -0.35 1.26 12.08
N ASN A 116 -0.07 2.51 12.45
CA ASN A 116 -0.68 3.16 13.61
C ASN A 116 -2.21 3.23 13.47
N PHE A 117 -2.70 3.61 12.28
CA PHE A 117 -4.13 3.62 11.98
C PHE A 117 -4.73 2.22 12.10
N SER A 118 -4.08 1.20 11.51
CA SER A 118 -4.55 -0.19 11.58
C SER A 118 -4.64 -0.66 13.03
N ALA A 119 -3.61 -0.41 13.83
CA ALA A 119 -3.58 -0.79 15.24
C ALA A 119 -4.66 -0.07 16.07
N ALA A 120 -4.86 1.23 15.83
CA ALA A 120 -5.91 2.00 16.49
C ALA A 120 -7.30 1.49 16.08
N TRP A 121 -7.51 1.25 14.79
CA TRP A 121 -8.78 0.75 14.27
C TRP A 121 -9.09 -0.67 14.78
N GLU A 122 -8.13 -1.56 14.84
CA GLU A 122 -8.38 -2.93 15.30
C GLU A 122 -8.81 -3.00 16.78
N ASN A 123 -8.46 -1.98 17.56
CA ASN A 123 -8.66 -1.95 19.01
C ASN A 123 -9.63 -0.86 19.50
N HIS A 124 -10.27 -0.10 18.60
CA HIS A 124 -11.26 0.89 19.01
C HIS A 124 -12.62 0.24 19.33
N PRO A 125 -13.32 0.69 20.39
CA PRO A 125 -14.64 0.16 20.73
C PRO A 125 -15.71 0.62 19.74
N LEU A 126 -16.47 -0.32 19.18
CA LEU A 126 -17.59 -0.02 18.29
C LEU A 126 -18.87 0.18 19.10
N ARG A 127 -19.38 1.43 19.11
CA ARG A 127 -20.60 1.78 19.87
C ARG A 127 -21.82 0.94 19.49
N THR A 128 -21.94 0.53 18.22
CA THR A 128 -23.05 -0.29 17.72
C THR A 128 -22.90 -1.77 18.07
N GLU A 129 -21.69 -2.22 18.42
CA GLU A 129 -21.36 -3.62 18.71
C GLU A 129 -21.04 -3.79 20.21
N GLN A 130 -21.85 -3.16 21.07
CA GLN A 130 -21.72 -3.25 22.53
C GLN A 130 -20.35 -2.80 23.07
N ASN A 131 -19.67 -1.88 22.36
CA ASN A 131 -18.31 -1.42 22.63
C ASN A 131 -17.23 -2.50 22.51
N LEU A 132 -17.50 -3.61 21.84
CA LEU A 132 -16.47 -4.57 21.46
C LEU A 132 -15.58 -3.99 20.37
N THR A 133 -14.31 -4.35 20.40
CA THR A 133 -13.35 -3.98 19.36
C THR A 133 -13.48 -4.89 18.14
N PRO A 134 -13.06 -4.46 16.94
CA PRO A 134 -13.00 -5.34 15.78
C PRO A 134 -12.24 -6.64 16.04
N ASN A 135 -11.13 -6.60 16.77
CA ASN A 135 -10.38 -7.81 17.15
C ASN A 135 -11.19 -8.74 18.07
N GLN A 136 -11.88 -8.20 19.07
CA GLN A 136 -12.73 -9.01 19.95
C GLN A 136 -13.86 -9.68 19.16
N LEU A 137 -14.51 -8.94 18.26
CA LEU A 137 -15.55 -9.49 17.38
C LEU A 137 -15.00 -10.57 16.45
N TRP A 138 -13.79 -10.36 15.92
CA TRP A 138 -13.10 -11.34 15.08
C TRP A 138 -12.80 -12.63 15.84
N GLU A 139 -12.19 -12.54 17.02
CA GLU A 139 -11.89 -13.71 17.87
C GLU A 139 -13.15 -14.48 18.24
N MET A 140 -14.21 -13.78 18.66
CA MET A 140 -15.51 -14.37 18.95
C MET A 140 -16.10 -15.06 17.71
N GLY A 141 -15.99 -14.42 16.54
CA GLY A 141 -16.43 -14.97 15.27
C GLY A 141 -15.69 -16.25 14.89
N CYS A 142 -14.38 -16.28 15.07
CA CYS A 142 -13.53 -17.45 14.81
C CYS A 142 -13.84 -18.61 15.76
N ILE A 143 -14.18 -18.34 17.03
CA ILE A 143 -14.60 -19.38 17.99
C ILE A 143 -15.95 -19.99 17.56
N GLN A 144 -16.89 -19.16 17.11
CA GLN A 144 -18.24 -19.61 16.72
C GLN A 144 -18.24 -20.29 15.34
N ASN A 145 -17.39 -19.82 14.42
CA ASN A 145 -17.28 -20.29 13.06
C ASN A 145 -15.79 -20.54 12.77
N PRO A 146 -15.25 -21.70 13.18
CA PRO A 146 -13.85 -22.03 12.94
C PRO A 146 -13.52 -21.89 11.46
N ILE A 147 -12.67 -20.93 11.15
CA ILE A 147 -12.11 -20.78 9.82
C ILE A 147 -11.12 -21.94 9.68
N PRO A 148 -11.24 -22.79 8.64
CA PRO A 148 -10.24 -23.81 8.40
C PRO A 148 -8.87 -23.14 8.36
N PRO A 149 -7.81 -23.77 8.89
CA PRO A 149 -6.48 -23.23 8.76
C PRO A 149 -6.26 -22.92 7.28
N PRO A 150 -5.53 -21.82 6.98
CA PRO A 150 -5.16 -21.54 5.61
C PRO A 150 -4.62 -22.84 4.99
N PRO A 151 -4.97 -23.14 3.73
CA PRO A 151 -4.42 -24.33 3.06
C PRO A 151 -2.90 -24.33 3.26
N ASP A 152 -2.31 -25.51 3.52
CA ASP A 152 -0.86 -25.62 3.72
C ASP A 152 -0.17 -24.99 2.50
N PHE A 153 0.33 -23.78 2.71
CA PHE A 153 0.81 -22.95 1.62
C PHE A 153 2.19 -23.40 1.11
N SER A 154 2.75 -24.47 1.68
CA SER A 154 3.93 -25.15 1.16
C SER A 154 3.69 -25.82 -0.20
N GLU A 155 2.43 -26.00 -0.62
CA GLU A 155 2.07 -26.41 -1.99
C GLU A 155 1.68 -25.20 -2.87
N GLY A 156 2.66 -24.36 -3.24
CA GLY A 156 2.64 -23.58 -4.49
C GLY A 156 1.55 -22.53 -4.70
N LEU A 157 0.74 -22.19 -3.70
CA LEU A 157 -0.34 -21.18 -3.81
C LEU A 157 0.18 -19.72 -3.77
N PHE A 158 1.33 -19.49 -3.14
CA PHE A 158 2.09 -18.23 -3.24
C PHE A 158 2.88 -18.16 -4.56
N ASP A 159 3.23 -19.31 -5.14
CA ASP A 159 4.00 -19.46 -6.38
C ASP A 159 3.13 -19.76 -7.60
N ILE A 160 1.82 -19.48 -7.53
CA ILE A 160 0.99 -19.52 -8.75
C ILE A 160 1.55 -18.44 -9.65
N GLU A 161 2.32 -18.85 -10.66
CA GLU A 161 2.68 -18.01 -11.80
C GLU A 161 1.37 -17.62 -12.49
N ILE A 162 0.79 -16.52 -12.04
CA ILE A 162 -0.30 -15.88 -12.75
C ILE A 162 0.38 -15.24 -13.96
N GLU A 163 0.26 -15.90 -15.12
CA GLU A 163 0.49 -15.24 -16.39
C GLU A 163 -0.44 -14.03 -16.40
N SER A 164 0.15 -12.84 -16.22
CA SER A 164 -0.56 -11.58 -16.31
C SER A 164 -1.10 -11.47 -17.72
N GLN A 165 -2.37 -11.84 -17.90
CA GLN A 165 -3.06 -11.59 -19.16
C GLN A 165 -3.16 -10.08 -19.27
N GLN A 166 -2.34 -9.49 -20.13
CA GLN A 166 -2.51 -8.12 -20.58
C GLN A 166 -3.85 -8.06 -21.31
N ALA A 167 -4.92 -7.82 -20.56
CA ALA A 167 -6.20 -7.50 -21.14
C ALA A 167 -6.00 -6.17 -21.88
N GLU A 168 -5.93 -6.22 -23.21
CA GLU A 168 -6.00 -5.06 -24.10
C GLU A 168 -7.39 -4.41 -23.99
N VAL A 169 -7.72 -3.79 -22.86
CA VAL A 169 -8.91 -2.94 -22.73
C VAL A 169 -8.71 -1.95 -21.59
N ASN A 170 -8.53 -0.69 -21.98
CA ASN A 170 -8.26 0.51 -21.19
C ASN A 170 -6.87 0.53 -20.53
N ALA A 171 -5.95 1.26 -21.17
CA ALA A 171 -4.67 1.63 -20.56
C ALA A 171 -4.92 2.42 -19.27
N GLY A 172 -4.92 1.71 -18.13
CA GLY A 172 -4.78 2.34 -16.83
C GLY A 172 -3.48 3.13 -16.78
N ILE A 173 -3.41 4.11 -15.89
CA ILE A 173 -2.17 4.85 -15.65
C ILE A 173 -1.17 3.85 -15.08
N VAL A 174 -0.02 3.64 -15.73
CA VAL A 174 1.08 2.84 -15.18
C VAL A 174 2.13 3.81 -14.66
N LEU A 175 2.46 3.71 -13.37
CA LEU A 175 3.50 4.56 -12.78
C LEU A 175 4.88 4.04 -13.22
N PRO A 176 5.77 4.93 -13.71
CA PRO A 176 7.12 4.54 -14.08
C PRO A 176 7.91 4.11 -12.83
N SER A 177 8.78 3.11 -12.99
CA SER A 177 9.70 2.73 -11.92
C SER A 177 10.70 3.84 -11.67
N VAL A 178 10.84 4.26 -10.41
CA VAL A 178 11.83 5.25 -9.99
C VAL A 178 13.13 4.53 -9.64
N ALA A 179 14.20 4.82 -10.38
CA ALA A 179 15.53 4.28 -10.11
C ALA A 179 16.20 5.02 -8.94
N CYS A 180 17.01 4.31 -8.15
CA CYS A 180 17.87 4.95 -7.16
C CYS A 180 18.97 5.73 -7.90
N PRO A 181 19.10 7.06 -7.71
CA PRO A 181 20.14 7.85 -8.35
C PRO A 181 21.51 7.67 -7.67
N LEU A 182 21.56 7.12 -6.46
CA LEU A 182 22.78 6.86 -5.70
C LEU A 182 23.31 5.45 -5.96
N ASN A 183 24.64 5.30 -5.86
CA ASN A 183 25.27 3.98 -5.74
C ASN A 183 25.04 3.39 -4.33
N SER A 184 25.48 2.15 -4.10
CA SER A 184 25.27 1.47 -2.82
C SER A 184 25.92 2.19 -1.63
N GLU A 185 27.11 2.77 -1.81
CA GLU A 185 27.83 3.49 -0.75
C GLU A 185 27.12 4.79 -0.36
N GLY A 186 26.75 5.61 -1.35
CA GLY A 186 26.00 6.85 -1.11
C GLY A 186 24.61 6.61 -0.53
N LEU A 187 23.96 5.48 -0.87
CA LEU A 187 22.68 5.11 -0.24
C LEU A 187 22.86 4.71 1.23
N GLU A 188 23.93 3.99 1.57
CA GLU A 188 24.26 3.64 2.95
C GLU A 188 24.61 4.89 3.77
N GLU A 189 25.38 5.81 3.21
CA GLU A 189 25.69 7.09 3.84
C GLU A 189 24.44 7.94 4.07
N LEU A 190 23.57 8.07 3.06
CA LEU A 190 22.28 8.74 3.19
C LEU A 190 21.46 8.15 4.34
N ALA A 191 21.39 6.82 4.42
CA ALA A 191 20.64 6.12 5.47
C ALA A 191 21.22 6.34 6.87
N GLN A 192 22.54 6.51 6.99
CA GLN A 192 23.18 6.83 8.27
C GLN A 192 22.98 8.30 8.67
N LEU A 193 22.98 9.21 7.70
CA LEU A 193 22.91 10.65 7.94
C LEU A 193 21.47 11.14 8.15
N ILE A 194 20.53 10.64 7.34
CA ILE A 194 19.16 11.15 7.29
C ILE A 194 18.17 10.01 7.52
N ASN A 195 17.61 9.98 8.73
CA ASN A 195 16.51 9.09 9.06
C ASN A 195 15.20 9.61 8.44
N PRO A 196 14.62 8.93 7.42
CA PRO A 196 13.41 9.39 6.75
C PRO A 196 12.20 9.44 7.68
N SER A 197 12.16 8.61 8.73
CA SER A 197 11.08 8.57 9.74
C SER A 197 11.42 9.34 11.02
N GLY A 198 12.47 10.18 11.00
CA GLY A 198 12.84 11.02 12.14
C GLY A 198 11.79 12.08 12.50
N PRO A 199 11.94 12.77 13.65
CA PRO A 199 11.07 13.90 13.98
C PRO A 199 11.19 14.99 12.91
N SER A 200 10.06 15.47 12.41
CA SER A 200 9.98 16.55 11.43
C SER A 200 9.28 17.76 12.03
N GLN A 201 9.73 18.96 11.66
CA GLN A 201 9.06 20.21 12.04
C GLN A 201 7.97 20.62 11.05
N ASP A 202 7.91 19.95 9.88
CA ASP A 202 7.04 20.33 8.78
C ASP A 202 6.55 19.09 7.99
N HIS A 203 5.98 18.11 8.68
CA HIS A 203 5.33 16.94 8.07
C HIS A 203 6.19 16.13 7.08
N GLY A 204 7.51 16.14 7.24
CA GLY A 204 8.50 15.46 6.41
C GLY A 204 9.15 16.33 5.33
N ARG A 205 8.65 17.56 5.12
CA ARG A 205 9.16 18.49 4.10
C ARG A 205 10.62 18.90 4.33
N ASP A 206 10.96 19.25 5.56
CA ASP A 206 12.32 19.60 5.99
C ASP A 206 13.33 18.47 5.69
N ILE A 207 12.90 17.23 5.91
CA ILE A 207 13.70 16.04 5.66
C ILE A 207 13.78 15.75 4.16
N TYR A 208 12.68 15.88 3.41
CA TYR A 208 12.67 15.79 1.95
C TYR A 208 13.67 16.76 1.31
N ILE A 209 13.68 18.03 1.71
CA ILE A 209 14.63 19.02 1.19
C ILE A 209 16.07 18.61 1.51
N SER A 210 16.32 18.09 2.71
CA SER A 210 17.66 17.62 3.12
C SER A 210 18.14 16.44 2.27
N VAL A 211 17.26 15.47 2.00
CA VAL A 211 17.56 14.33 1.11
C VAL A 211 17.79 14.79 -0.32
N LEU A 212 16.94 15.66 -0.84
CA LEU A 212 17.08 16.20 -2.21
C LEU A 212 18.43 16.90 -2.39
N ASN A 213 18.82 17.76 -1.45
CA ASN A 213 20.10 18.46 -1.49
C ASN A 213 21.29 17.49 -1.43
N TYR A 214 21.22 16.45 -0.59
CA TYR A 214 22.27 15.42 -0.52
C TYR A 214 22.41 14.71 -1.87
N VAL A 215 21.31 14.23 -2.44
CA VAL A 215 21.32 13.49 -3.70
C VAL A 215 21.81 14.37 -4.86
N LEU A 216 21.40 15.63 -4.91
CA LEU A 216 21.88 16.58 -5.93
C LEU A 216 23.37 16.85 -5.79
N HIS A 217 23.90 16.96 -4.57
CA HIS A 217 25.33 17.13 -4.34
C HIS A 217 26.14 15.93 -4.84
N GLU A 218 25.75 14.71 -4.46
CA GLU A 218 26.43 13.48 -4.87
C GLU A 218 26.40 13.24 -6.38
N ASN A 219 25.37 13.72 -7.10
CA ASN A 219 25.30 13.60 -8.56
C ASN A 219 26.13 14.67 -9.32
N THR A 220 26.68 15.67 -8.62
CA THR A 220 27.50 16.72 -9.22
C THR A 220 29.01 16.50 -9.07
N VAL A 221 29.41 15.56 -8.21
CA VAL A 221 30.81 15.20 -7.90
C VAL A 221 31.22 13.96 -8.69
#